data_AF-A0A5E8AGL5-F1
#
_entry.id   AF-A0A5E8AGL5-F1
#
_cell.length_a   1.000
_cell.length_b   1.000
_cell.length_c   1.000
_cell.angle_alpha   90.00
_cell.angle_beta   90.00
_cell.angle_gamma   90.00
#
_symmetry.space_group_name_H-M   'P 1'
#
loop_
_entity.id
_entity.type
_entity.pdbx_description
1 polymer ?
#
loop_
_entity_poly.entity_id
_entity_poly.type
_entity_poly.pdbx_seq_one_letter_code
_entity_poly.pdbx_strand_id
1 'polypeptide(L)'
;MTRERPKTFAPAADPLSNLADFQPKIVRAKPDLKEAEKVAAESGFTARQGQGAPAPEKKVIDARSLRKTARTTQLNISVSPGTKEKFWDYAMAQNCETGEDALLMLLDRIKSAL
;
A
#
# COMPACT_ATOMS: atom_id res chain seq x y z
N MET A 1 -33.14 -9.59 30.33
CA MET A 1 -34.26 -10.21 29.58
C MET A 1 -33.78 -10.58 28.19
N THR A 2 -33.62 -11.87 27.92
CA THR A 2 -33.38 -12.40 26.57
C THR A 2 -34.69 -12.37 25.80
N ARG A 3 -34.72 -11.75 24.61
CA ARG A 3 -35.79 -11.97 23.64
C ARG A 3 -35.15 -12.43 22.34
N GLU A 4 -35.37 -13.72 22.06
CA GLU A 4 -35.02 -14.37 20.81
C GLU A 4 -35.75 -13.71 19.63
N ARG A 5 -35.08 -13.62 18.49
CA ARG A 5 -35.65 -13.04 17.26
C ARG A 5 -36.41 -14.13 16.49
N PRO A 6 -37.66 -13.91 16.06
CA PRO A 6 -38.43 -14.93 15.34
C PRO A 6 -37.81 -15.24 13.97
N LYS A 7 -37.68 -16.55 13.71
CA LYS A 7 -37.27 -17.17 12.46
C LYS A 7 -38.39 -17.05 11.44
N THR A 8 -38.34 -16.05 10.56
CA THR A 8 -39.09 -16.14 9.31
C THR A 8 -38.34 -15.42 8.21
N PHE A 9 -37.47 -16.14 7.51
CA PHE A 9 -37.04 -15.76 6.17
C PHE A 9 -37.87 -16.63 5.22
N ALA A 10 -38.97 -16.08 4.71
CA ALA A 10 -39.67 -16.68 3.58
C ALA A 10 -38.73 -16.65 2.35
N PRO A 11 -38.80 -17.63 1.44
CA PRO A 11 -37.81 -17.81 0.39
C PRO A 11 -37.82 -16.60 -0.55
N ALA A 12 -36.70 -15.88 -0.56
CA ALA A 12 -36.55 -14.69 -1.39
C ALA A 12 -36.67 -15.09 -2.87
N ALA A 13 -37.53 -14.38 -3.59
CA ALA A 13 -37.64 -14.49 -5.04
C ALA A 13 -36.27 -14.31 -5.69
N ASP A 14 -36.05 -15.08 -6.76
CA ASP A 14 -34.76 -15.22 -7.44
C ASP A 14 -34.17 -13.83 -7.77
N PRO A 15 -33.06 -13.43 -7.11
CA PRO A 15 -32.61 -12.03 -7.09
C PRO A 15 -32.11 -11.53 -8.46
N LEU A 16 -32.04 -12.44 -9.44
CA LEU A 16 -31.55 -12.17 -10.79
C LEU A 16 -32.68 -11.90 -11.80
N SER A 17 -33.94 -12.11 -11.44
CA SER A 17 -35.08 -11.88 -12.35
C SER A 17 -35.41 -10.40 -12.53
N ASN A 18 -34.97 -9.54 -11.61
CA ASN A 18 -35.29 -8.11 -11.60
C ASN A 18 -34.06 -7.25 -11.93
N LEU A 19 -33.60 -7.33 -13.18
CA LEU A 19 -32.48 -6.54 -13.72
C LEU A 19 -32.94 -5.35 -14.59
N ALA A 20 -34.25 -5.21 -14.81
CA ALA A 20 -34.82 -4.17 -15.67
C ALA A 20 -34.55 -2.75 -15.14
N ASP A 21 -34.48 -2.59 -13.81
CA ASP A 21 -34.21 -1.32 -13.14
C ASP A 21 -32.73 -1.10 -12.81
N PHE A 22 -31.83 -2.00 -13.26
CA PHE A 22 -30.41 -1.90 -12.97
C PHE A 22 -29.78 -0.72 -13.72
N GLN A 23 -29.68 0.42 -13.06
CA GLN A 23 -28.93 1.57 -13.55
C GLN A 23 -27.54 1.61 -12.93
N PRO A 24 -26.49 1.94 -13.71
CA PRO A 24 -25.16 2.13 -13.17
C PRO A 24 -25.21 3.23 -12.11
N LYS A 25 -24.76 2.91 -10.90
CA LYS A 25 -24.73 3.85 -9.78
C LYS A 25 -23.84 5.02 -10.19
N ILE A 26 -24.42 6.21 -10.30
CA ILE A 26 -23.67 7.44 -10.57
C ILE A 26 -22.68 7.62 -9.42
N VAL A 27 -21.40 7.39 -9.71
CA VAL A 27 -20.33 7.56 -8.75
C VAL A 27 -20.20 9.06 -8.54
N ARG A 28 -20.72 9.57 -7.41
CA ARG A 28 -20.52 10.95 -7.02
C ARG A 28 -19.02 11.19 -6.92
N ALA A 29 -18.56 12.32 -7.45
CA ALA A 29 -17.17 12.73 -7.32
C ALA A 29 -16.77 12.67 -5.85
N LYS A 30 -15.58 12.12 -5.57
CA LYS A 30 -15.05 12.10 -4.22
C LYS A 30 -14.97 13.55 -3.73
N PRO A 31 -15.44 13.86 -2.51
CA PRO A 31 -15.31 15.20 -1.95
C PRO A 31 -13.83 15.58 -1.91
N ASP A 32 -13.54 16.88 -2.07
CA ASP A 32 -12.16 17.35 -2.00
C ASP A 32 -11.58 17.01 -0.63
N LEU A 33 -10.46 16.30 -0.64
CA LEU A 33 -9.79 15.82 0.57
C LEU A 33 -9.44 16.98 1.50
N LYS A 34 -9.11 18.14 0.93
CA LYS A 34 -8.78 19.35 1.70
C LYS A 34 -9.98 19.92 2.44
N GLU A 35 -11.18 19.79 1.89
CA GLU A 35 -12.40 20.24 2.56
C GLU A 35 -12.80 19.26 3.67
N ALA A 36 -12.67 17.96 3.41
CA ALA A 36 -12.93 16.92 4.41
C ALA A 36 -11.98 17.01 5.62
N GLU A 37 -10.70 17.31 5.40
CA GLU A 37 -9.70 17.50 6.47
C GLU A 37 -9.99 18.75 7.32
N LYS A 38 -10.42 19.86 6.70
CA LYS A 38 -10.82 21.08 7.42
C LYS A 38 -12.01 20.83 8.33
N VAL A 39 -13.06 20.19 7.80
CA VAL A 39 -14.27 19.87 8.58
C VAL A 39 -13.95 18.90 9.72
N ALA A 40 -13.05 17.93 9.50
CA ALA A 40 -12.60 17.01 10.53
C ALA A 40 -11.82 17.73 11.65
N ALA A 41 -10.94 18.67 11.30
CA ALA A 41 -10.20 19.48 12.26
C ALA A 41 -11.12 20.42 13.07
N GLU A 42 -12.07 21.09 12.41
CA GLU A 42 -13.07 21.96 13.06
C GLU A 42 -13.97 21.19 14.03
N SER A 43 -14.29 19.94 13.69
CA SER A 43 -15.11 19.05 14.54
C SER A 43 -14.32 18.39 15.68
N GLY A 44 -13.04 18.75 15.85
CA GLY A 44 -12.17 18.19 16.89
C GLY A 44 -11.75 16.75 16.64
N PHE A 45 -11.96 16.21 15.44
CA PHE A 45 -11.55 14.86 15.07
C PHE A 45 -10.06 14.86 14.69
N THR A 46 -9.19 14.92 15.69
CA THR A 46 -7.74 14.79 15.50
C THR A 46 -7.38 13.32 15.38
N ALA A 47 -7.03 12.85 14.18
CA ALA A 47 -6.59 11.46 14.00
C ALA A 47 -5.29 11.19 14.78
N ARG A 48 -5.31 10.23 15.71
CA ARG A 48 -4.11 9.68 16.38
C ARG A 48 -3.36 8.68 15.49
N GLN A 49 -3.45 8.81 14.18
CA GLN A 49 -2.67 7.99 13.27
C GLN A 49 -1.26 8.55 13.26
N GLY A 50 -0.31 7.78 13.81
CA GLY A 50 1.11 8.03 13.55
C GLY A 50 1.31 8.16 12.05
N GLN A 51 2.14 9.10 11.62
CA GLN A 51 2.46 9.28 10.21
C GLN A 51 3.02 7.96 9.64
N GLY A 52 2.22 7.23 8.88
CA GLY A 52 2.68 6.27 7.87
C GLY A 52 2.83 4.79 8.28
N ALA A 53 1.76 4.12 8.72
CA ALA A 53 1.70 2.65 8.63
C ALA A 53 0.63 2.25 7.60
N PRO A 54 0.99 1.72 6.41
CA PRO A 54 0.00 1.30 5.43
C PRO A 54 -0.75 0.04 5.90
N ALA A 55 -2.08 0.05 5.77
CA ALA A 55 -2.93 -1.12 5.99
C ALA A 55 -2.63 -2.21 4.94
N PRO A 56 -2.57 -3.51 5.30
CA PRO A 56 -2.44 -4.57 4.31
C PRO A 56 -3.77 -4.75 3.56
N GLU A 57 -3.81 -4.30 2.31
CA GLU A 57 -4.98 -4.45 1.44
C GLU A 57 -5.19 -5.90 1.00
N LYS A 58 -6.45 -6.37 1.10
CA LYS A 58 -6.92 -7.66 0.59
C LYS A 58 -6.65 -7.78 -0.92
N LYS A 59 -5.95 -8.84 -1.33
CA LYS A 59 -5.62 -9.13 -2.73
C LYS A 59 -6.86 -9.54 -3.53
N VAL A 60 -7.38 -8.63 -4.35
CA VAL A 60 -8.14 -8.96 -5.56
C VAL A 60 -7.10 -9.08 -6.67
N ILE A 61 -6.90 -10.28 -7.22
CA ILE A 61 -5.88 -10.52 -8.23
C ILE A 61 -6.41 -10.03 -9.59
N ASP A 62 -6.11 -8.76 -9.89
CA ASP A 62 -6.24 -8.18 -11.23
C ASP A 62 -4.98 -8.53 -12.03
N ALA A 63 -5.11 -9.00 -13.28
CA ALA A 63 -3.99 -9.31 -14.16
C ALA A 63 -3.05 -8.11 -14.44
N ARG A 64 -3.45 -6.88 -14.06
CA ARG A 64 -2.57 -5.70 -13.99
C ARG A 64 -1.53 -5.75 -12.84
N SER A 65 -1.74 -6.57 -11.81
CA SER A 65 -0.83 -6.76 -10.67
C SER A 65 0.46 -7.52 -11.01
N LEU A 66 0.56 -8.04 -12.23
CA LEU A 66 1.79 -8.66 -12.78
C LEU A 66 2.77 -7.63 -13.36
N ARG A 67 2.39 -6.35 -13.48
CA ARG A 67 3.32 -5.29 -13.91
C ARG A 67 4.17 -4.81 -12.72
N LYS A 68 5.31 -5.47 -12.52
CA LYS A 68 6.47 -5.06 -11.69
C LYS A 68 6.11 -4.32 -10.38
N THR A 69 5.65 -5.05 -9.38
CA THR A 69 5.56 -4.59 -7.98
C THR A 69 6.89 -4.65 -7.23
N ALA A 70 8.02 -4.81 -7.93
CA ALA A 70 9.36 -4.92 -7.35
C ALA A 70 10.20 -3.64 -7.53
N ARG A 71 9.63 -2.46 -7.27
CA ARG A 71 10.38 -1.18 -7.24
C ARG A 71 10.20 -0.38 -5.95
N THR A 72 9.68 -0.99 -4.88
CA THR A 72 9.38 -0.30 -3.61
C THR A 72 9.98 -0.99 -2.38
N THR A 73 10.73 -2.08 -2.54
CA THR A 73 11.41 -2.71 -1.41
C THR A 73 12.63 -1.88 -1.05
N GLN A 74 12.66 -1.34 0.16
CA GLN A 74 13.78 -0.54 0.68
C GLN A 74 14.56 -1.34 1.71
N LEU A 75 15.89 -1.25 1.64
CA LEU A 75 16.80 -1.76 2.65
C LEU A 75 17.32 -0.58 3.48
N ASN A 76 16.82 -0.44 4.69
CA ASN A 76 17.25 0.62 5.61
C ASN A 76 18.28 0.06 6.60
N ILE A 77 19.50 0.60 6.56
CA ILE A 77 20.59 0.22 7.46
C ILE A 77 21.07 1.46 8.19
N SER A 78 21.12 1.40 9.52
CA SER A 78 21.73 2.46 10.32
C SER A 78 23.25 2.31 10.29
N VAL A 79 23.93 3.33 9.79
CA VAL A 79 25.40 3.36 9.66
C VAL A 79 25.96 4.68 10.18
N SER A 80 27.24 4.69 10.54
CA SER A 80 27.94 5.94 10.87
C SER A 80 28.11 6.81 9.61
N PRO A 81 28.21 8.15 9.74
CA PRO A 81 28.42 9.05 8.60
C PRO A 81 29.64 8.66 7.75
N GLY A 82 30.78 8.35 8.39
CA GLY A 82 32.00 7.95 7.68
C GLY A 82 31.87 6.60 6.95
N THR A 83 31.01 5.70 7.42
CA THR A 83 30.71 4.45 6.69
C THR A 83 29.86 4.73 5.46
N LYS A 84 28.92 5.65 5.55
CA LYS A 84 28.07 6.06 4.43
C LYS A 84 28.90 6.70 3.32
N GLU A 85 29.84 7.58 3.66
CA GLU A 85 30.77 8.22 2.70
C GLU A 85 31.60 7.18 1.98
N LYS A 86 32.27 6.28 2.71
CA LYS A 86 33.07 5.19 2.12
C LYS A 86 32.27 4.30 1.17
N PHE A 87 31.00 4.03 1.48
CA PHE A 87 30.13 3.27 0.59
C PHE A 87 29.90 4.00 -0.74
N TRP A 88 29.63 5.30 -0.70
CA TRP A 88 29.42 6.09 -1.92
C TRP A 88 30.71 6.32 -2.71
N ASP A 89 31.85 6.53 -2.03
CA ASP A 89 33.16 6.61 -2.69
C ASP A 89 33.46 5.32 -3.46
N TYR A 90 33.18 4.16 -2.84
CA TYR A 90 33.30 2.87 -3.51
C TYR A 90 32.35 2.74 -4.70
N ALA A 91 31.07 3.10 -4.54
CA ALA A 91 30.07 3.04 -5.61
C ALA A 91 30.48 3.91 -6.81
N MET A 92 30.95 5.14 -6.56
CA MET A 92 31.43 6.06 -7.60
C MET A 92 32.67 5.51 -8.32
N ALA A 93 33.63 4.94 -7.58
CA ALA A 93 34.83 4.34 -8.17
C ALA A 93 34.52 3.16 -9.11
N GLN A 94 33.37 2.50 -8.92
CA GLN A 94 32.92 1.39 -9.75
C GLN A 94 31.91 1.81 -10.83
N ASN A 95 31.69 3.12 -11.02
CA ASN A 95 30.70 3.69 -11.94
C ASN A 95 29.27 3.18 -11.70
N CYS A 96 28.89 2.94 -10.44
CA CYS A 96 27.53 2.58 -10.10
C CYS A 96 26.62 3.82 -10.11
N GLU A 97 25.46 3.72 -10.76
CA GLU A 97 24.46 4.79 -10.80
C GLU A 97 23.53 4.77 -9.59
N THR A 98 23.32 3.59 -9.00
CA THR A 98 22.44 3.41 -7.84
C THR A 98 23.12 2.66 -6.69
N GLY A 99 22.57 2.83 -5.48
CA GLY A 99 23.01 2.06 -4.32
C GLY A 99 22.69 0.56 -4.44
N GLU A 100 21.69 0.18 -5.24
CA GLU A 100 21.38 -1.22 -5.53
C GLU A 100 22.48 -1.86 -6.39
N ASP A 101 22.98 -1.17 -7.42
CA ASP A 101 24.07 -1.66 -8.27
C ASP A 101 25.34 -1.91 -7.46
N ALA A 102 25.69 -0.95 -6.59
CA ALA A 102 26.84 -1.06 -5.71
C ALA A 102 26.70 -2.25 -4.73
N LEU A 103 25.49 -2.47 -4.21
CA LEU A 103 25.20 -3.59 -3.31
C LEU A 103 25.28 -4.94 -4.05
N LEU A 104 24.68 -5.06 -5.24
CA LEU A 104 24.69 -6.29 -6.04
C LEU A 104 26.11 -6.72 -6.40
N MET A 105 26.94 -5.78 -6.87
CA MET A 105 28.34 -6.05 -7.18
C MET A 105 29.13 -6.51 -5.95
N LEU A 106 28.85 -5.93 -4.77
CA LEU A 106 29.51 -6.32 -3.53
C LEU A 106 29.11 -7.75 -3.12
N LEU A 107 27.83 -8.10 -3.27
CA LEU A 107 27.31 -9.45 -3.03
C LEU A 107 27.89 -10.47 -4.02
N ASP A 108 27.95 -10.14 -5.31
CA ASP A 108 28.55 -11.01 -6.33
C ASP A 108 30.03 -11.26 -6.06
N ARG A 109 30.76 -10.23 -5.62
CA ARG A 109 32.17 -10.37 -5.25
C ARG A 109 32.36 -11.28 -4.04
N ILE A 110 31.53 -11.14 -3.01
CA ILE A 110 31.54 -12.04 -1.84
C ILE A 110 31.25 -13.48 -2.27
N LYS A 111 30.25 -13.68 -3.12
CA LYS A 111 29.88 -15.01 -3.62
C LYS A 111 30.98 -15.66 -4.47
N SER A 112 31.74 -14.86 -5.22
CA SER A 112 32.87 -15.33 -6.02
C SER A 112 34.14 -15.64 -5.21
N ALA A 113 34.22 -15.13 -3.98
CA ALA A 113 35.36 -15.30 -3.09
C ALA A 113 35.19 -16.49 -2.11
N LEU A 114 33.99 -17.08 -2.06
CA LEU A 114 33.64 -18.28 -1.31
C LEU A 114 33.72 -19.51 -2.21
#